data_AF-A0A2D8LGP4-F1
#
_entry.id   AF-A0A2D8LGP4-F1
#
_cell.length_a   1.000
_cell.length_b   1.000
_cell.length_c   1.000
_cell.angle_alpha   90.00
_cell.angle_beta   90.00
_cell.angle_gamma   90.00
#
_symmetry.space_group_name_H-M   'P 1'
#
loop_
_entity.id
_entity.type
_entity.pdbx_description
1 polymer ?
#
loop_
_entity_poly.entity_id
_entity_poly.type
_entity_poly.pdbx_seq_one_letter_code
_entity_poly.pdbx_strand_id
1 'polypeptide(L)'
;MRATLTIVLFLSWAILLTSCGAYFNQPEAPQDARIAEKTDVTKTLEAFPLPKEPIVVGVYNFKDQTGQYKNVENGSTFSTAVTQGATTILIKALEDSKWFRPIERENLGNLLNERNIIRTTREEYRVSQNEPAKRLSPLLFAGILLEGGVISYDSNILTGGVGARYFGTGASSQYRQDRITVYLRAISTSTGEVLKTVNVSKTILSQGVDVGLFKYVNFQRLLEVETGFTKNEPAQMAVQEAIEKAVSILILEGLKDDLWATENGPEKDQELIDAYDLETAVENATELYEREYQTQTFRNKVSGGMGIAFIDGDYTTNVIDFMGSLGYSYQLIPELGVGFQAQIFKLNATTDNIKWWLSESLQLSYTILPNDKLSPFIYGGPGLLLFADDTEEEHLERWDAFFKLQAGAGLEYRFTERISLVLQADWNSVFSDKVDNFVGGRRNDFYYNVGVGINYHFGAGRNKPNKPIK
;
A
#
# COMPACT_ATOMS: atom_id res chain seq x y z
N MET A 1 -42.54 0.25 0.09
CA MET A 1 -41.65 -0.95 0.15
C MET A 1 -41.33 -1.56 -1.21
N ARG A 2 -42.29 -1.88 -2.09
CA ARG A 2 -41.97 -2.52 -3.38
C ARG A 2 -41.07 -1.66 -4.29
N ALA A 3 -41.37 -0.37 -4.46
CA ALA A 3 -40.59 0.54 -5.31
C ALA A 3 -39.16 0.80 -4.79
N THR A 4 -38.97 0.93 -3.47
CA THR A 4 -37.65 1.08 -2.85
C THR A 4 -36.82 -0.19 -2.98
N LEU A 5 -37.43 -1.37 -2.87
CA LEU A 5 -36.76 -2.65 -3.10
C LEU A 5 -36.34 -2.82 -4.56
N THR A 6 -37.16 -2.35 -5.52
CA THR A 6 -36.82 -2.42 -6.96
C THR A 6 -35.65 -1.51 -7.30
N ILE A 7 -35.58 -0.31 -6.70
CA ILE A 7 -34.48 0.64 -6.88
C ILE A 7 -33.19 0.09 -6.29
N VAL A 8 -33.22 -0.49 -5.08
CA VAL A 8 -32.04 -1.11 -4.46
C VAL A 8 -31.53 -2.31 -5.27
N LEU A 9 -32.44 -3.13 -5.81
CA LEU A 9 -32.08 -4.25 -6.68
C LEU A 9 -31.41 -3.76 -7.98
N PHE A 10 -31.97 -2.72 -8.61
CA PHE A 10 -31.39 -2.11 -9.81
C PHE A 10 -30.03 -1.46 -9.55
N LEU A 11 -29.86 -0.79 -8.40
CA LEU A 11 -28.58 -0.20 -8.00
C LEU A 11 -27.52 -1.28 -7.74
N SER A 12 -27.90 -2.39 -7.08
CA SER A 12 -27.01 -3.53 -6.86
C SER A 12 -26.58 -4.20 -8.17
N TRP A 13 -27.49 -4.28 -9.14
CA TRP A 13 -27.20 -4.88 -10.45
C TRP A 13 -26.33 -3.96 -11.32
N ALA A 14 -26.53 -2.64 -11.23
CA ALA A 14 -25.67 -1.66 -11.87
C ALA A 14 -24.24 -1.69 -11.31
N ILE A 15 -24.08 -1.87 -9.99
CA ILE A 15 -22.76 -2.02 -9.35
C ILE A 15 -22.06 -3.30 -9.83
N LEU A 16 -22.79 -4.42 -9.92
CA LEU A 16 -22.25 -5.70 -10.42
C LEU A 16 -21.86 -5.67 -11.91
N LEU A 17 -22.50 -4.83 -12.73
CA LEU A 17 -22.17 -4.70 -14.15
C LEU A 17 -20.94 -3.80 -14.39
N THR A 18 -20.61 -2.88 -13.48
CA THR A 18 -19.43 -2.02 -13.60
C THR A 18 -18.11 -2.72 -13.28
N SER A 19 -18.11 -3.89 -12.62
CA SER A 19 -16.89 -4.57 -12.17
C SER A 19 -16.21 -5.46 -13.23
N CYS A 20 -16.87 -5.81 -14.34
CA CYS A 20 -16.27 -6.64 -15.40
C CYS A 20 -15.46 -5.86 -16.44
N GLY A 21 -15.40 -4.52 -16.36
CA GLY A 21 -14.75 -3.69 -17.39
C GLY A 21 -13.24 -3.97 -17.58
N ALA A 22 -12.54 -4.38 -16.52
CA ALA A 22 -11.11 -4.69 -16.60
C ALA A 22 -10.81 -5.96 -17.41
N TYR A 23 -11.73 -6.94 -17.41
CA TYR A 23 -11.57 -8.20 -18.15
C TYR A 23 -11.75 -7.99 -19.66
N PHE A 24 -12.69 -7.13 -20.05
CA PHE A 24 -12.98 -6.82 -21.46
C PHE A 24 -12.04 -5.76 -22.08
N ASN A 25 -11.12 -5.17 -21.31
CA ASN A 25 -10.17 -4.16 -21.81
C ASN A 25 -8.80 -4.77 -22.19
N GLN A 26 -8.77 -6.06 -22.53
CA GLN A 26 -7.56 -6.72 -23.00
C GLN A 26 -7.43 -6.53 -24.52
N PRO A 27 -6.26 -6.11 -25.04
CA PRO A 27 -6.08 -5.94 -26.47
C PRO A 27 -6.15 -7.30 -27.19
N GLU A 28 -7.14 -7.47 -28.07
CA GLU A 28 -7.33 -8.69 -28.87
C GLU A 28 -6.59 -8.65 -30.22
N ALA A 29 -5.99 -7.51 -30.57
CA ALA A 29 -5.29 -7.27 -31.83
C ALA A 29 -3.84 -6.79 -31.63
N PRO A 30 -2.92 -7.11 -32.56
CA PRO A 30 -1.57 -6.56 -32.56
C PRO A 30 -1.59 -5.03 -32.46
N GLN A 31 -0.68 -4.49 -31.64
CA GLN A 31 -0.54 -3.05 -31.43
C GLN A 31 0.62 -2.51 -32.26
N ASP A 32 0.47 -1.29 -32.77
CA ASP A 32 1.55 -0.59 -33.47
C ASP A 32 2.68 -0.18 -32.51
N ALA A 33 3.89 -0.03 -33.04
CA ALA A 33 5.01 0.49 -32.28
C ALA A 33 4.75 1.95 -31.87
N ARG A 34 5.02 2.27 -30.60
CA ARG A 34 4.80 3.60 -30.00
C ARG A 34 6.05 4.09 -29.27
N ILE A 35 6.14 5.40 -29.07
CA ILE A 35 7.16 6.00 -28.21
C ILE A 35 6.97 5.47 -26.79
N ALA A 36 8.07 5.22 -26.08
CA ALA A 36 8.05 4.71 -24.71
C ALA A 36 7.22 5.61 -23.79
N GLU A 37 6.47 4.99 -22.88
CA GLU A 37 5.65 5.69 -21.90
C GLU A 37 6.53 6.45 -20.91
N LYS A 38 6.17 7.71 -20.63
CA LYS A 38 6.85 8.52 -19.59
C LYS A 38 6.21 8.27 -18.24
N THR A 39 7.02 7.93 -17.25
CA THR A 39 6.56 7.76 -15.86
C THR A 39 6.40 9.12 -15.19
N ASP A 40 5.77 9.16 -14.02
CA ASP A 40 5.64 10.40 -13.26
C ASP A 40 6.99 10.86 -12.70
N VAL A 41 7.92 9.93 -12.44
CA VAL A 41 9.31 10.24 -12.07
C VAL A 41 10.02 10.93 -13.24
N THR A 42 9.86 10.44 -14.46
CA THR A 42 10.46 11.07 -15.66
C THR A 42 9.97 12.50 -15.83
N LYS A 43 8.66 12.73 -15.70
CA LYS A 43 8.07 14.08 -15.81
C LYS A 43 8.60 15.01 -14.72
N THR A 44 8.74 14.51 -13.50
CA THR A 44 9.28 15.27 -12.38
C THR A 44 10.73 15.66 -12.65
N LEU A 45 11.57 14.71 -13.08
CA LEU A 45 12.98 14.95 -13.41
C LEU A 45 13.16 15.97 -14.53
N GLU A 46 12.38 15.89 -15.61
CA GLU A 46 12.43 16.83 -16.75
C GLU A 46 12.02 18.27 -16.36
N ALA A 47 11.23 18.39 -15.29
CA ALA A 47 10.69 19.64 -14.76
C ALA A 47 11.56 20.29 -13.68
N PHE A 48 12.72 19.71 -13.33
CA PHE A 48 13.68 20.34 -12.42
C PHE A 48 14.09 21.74 -12.94
N PRO A 49 14.34 22.71 -12.03
CA PRO A 49 14.93 23.99 -12.44
C PRO A 49 16.32 23.77 -13.02
N LEU A 50 16.74 24.67 -13.90
CA LEU A 50 18.04 24.55 -14.57
C LEU A 50 19.20 24.80 -13.59
N PRO A 51 20.34 24.11 -13.77
CA PRO A 51 21.55 24.41 -13.01
C PRO A 51 22.13 25.77 -13.42
N LYS A 52 22.87 26.41 -12.51
CA LYS A 52 23.68 27.59 -12.86
C LYS A 52 24.68 27.30 -13.98
N GLU A 53 25.28 26.12 -13.97
CA GLU A 53 26.11 25.60 -15.05
C GLU A 53 25.95 24.08 -15.16
N PRO A 54 25.65 23.52 -16.36
CA PRO A 54 25.56 22.08 -16.53
C PRO A 54 26.89 21.37 -16.28
N ILE A 55 26.86 20.31 -15.49
CA ILE A 55 28.06 19.66 -14.99
C ILE A 55 28.49 18.53 -15.93
N VAL A 56 29.74 18.56 -16.39
CA VAL A 56 30.28 17.50 -17.25
C VAL A 56 30.59 16.26 -16.42
N VAL A 57 29.87 15.16 -16.70
CA VAL A 57 29.98 13.91 -15.94
C VAL A 57 30.38 12.74 -16.82
N GLY A 58 31.29 11.89 -16.33
CA GLY A 58 31.67 10.65 -16.99
C GLY A 58 30.93 9.46 -16.38
N VAL A 59 30.20 8.70 -17.19
CA VAL A 59 29.53 7.46 -16.76
C VAL A 59 30.30 6.28 -17.35
N TYR A 60 30.95 5.50 -16.48
CA TYR A 60 31.77 4.37 -16.93
C TYR A 60 30.97 3.09 -17.07
N ASN A 61 30.49 2.58 -15.95
CA ASN A 61 29.87 1.27 -15.92
C ASN A 61 28.80 1.22 -14.83
N PHE A 62 27.54 1.19 -15.23
CA PHE A 62 26.40 1.11 -14.33
C PHE A 62 25.64 -0.18 -14.65
N LYS A 63 26.06 -1.27 -14.01
CA LYS A 63 25.61 -2.64 -14.33
C LYS A 63 24.75 -3.23 -13.23
N ASP A 64 24.09 -4.32 -13.59
CA ASP A 64 23.52 -5.25 -12.64
C ASP A 64 24.64 -5.95 -11.84
N GLN A 65 24.62 -5.76 -10.52
CA GLN A 65 25.52 -6.41 -9.56
C GLN A 65 24.75 -7.38 -8.63
N THR A 66 23.47 -7.63 -8.92
CA THR A 66 22.61 -8.51 -8.10
C THR A 66 22.94 -9.98 -8.29
N GLY A 67 23.41 -10.35 -9.48
CA GLY A 67 23.63 -11.74 -9.89
C GLY A 67 22.33 -12.57 -10.02
N GLN A 68 21.16 -11.91 -10.04
CA GLN A 68 19.87 -12.59 -10.00
C GLN A 68 19.37 -12.98 -11.39
N TYR A 69 18.90 -14.22 -11.51
CA TYR A 69 18.16 -14.73 -12.66
C TYR A 69 16.67 -14.72 -12.38
N LYS A 70 15.84 -14.72 -13.43
CA LYS A 70 14.39 -14.75 -13.26
C LYS A 70 13.98 -16.03 -12.50
N ASN A 71 13.15 -15.87 -11.47
CA ASN A 71 12.57 -17.04 -10.82
C ASN A 71 11.54 -17.69 -11.75
N VAL A 72 11.68 -18.99 -11.96
CA VAL A 72 10.70 -19.83 -12.65
C VAL A 72 10.25 -20.91 -11.68
N GLU A 73 8.94 -21.20 -11.61
CA GLU A 73 8.38 -22.11 -10.61
C GLU A 73 8.98 -23.53 -10.68
N ASN A 74 9.34 -23.99 -11.88
CA ASN A 74 9.94 -25.29 -12.12
C ASN A 74 11.13 -25.18 -13.09
N GLY A 75 12.33 -24.90 -12.58
CA GLY A 75 13.57 -25.00 -13.35
C GLY A 75 14.61 -23.92 -13.05
N SER A 76 15.61 -23.82 -13.93
CA SER A 76 16.62 -22.76 -13.93
C SER A 76 16.57 -22.03 -15.27
N THR A 77 16.79 -20.71 -15.25
CA THR A 77 16.85 -19.88 -16.46
C THR A 77 18.16 -19.11 -16.50
N PHE A 78 18.63 -18.82 -17.72
CA PHE A 78 19.78 -17.95 -17.96
C PHE A 78 19.37 -16.49 -18.18
N SER A 79 18.07 -16.18 -18.13
CA SER A 79 17.58 -14.80 -18.26
C SER A 79 17.74 -14.06 -16.94
N THR A 80 18.47 -12.94 -16.97
CA THR A 80 18.64 -12.09 -15.77
C THR A 80 17.32 -11.46 -15.34
N ALA A 81 17.15 -11.26 -14.03
CA ALA A 81 15.97 -10.60 -13.47
C ALA A 81 15.96 -9.09 -13.77
N VAL A 82 17.16 -8.50 -13.87
CA VAL A 82 17.39 -7.08 -14.09
C VAL A 82 17.96 -6.83 -15.50
N THR A 83 17.67 -5.65 -16.06
CA THR A 83 18.20 -5.22 -17.36
C THR A 83 19.71 -4.98 -17.32
N GLN A 84 20.40 -5.37 -18.39
CA GLN A 84 21.84 -5.09 -18.57
C GLN A 84 22.09 -3.72 -19.23
N GLY A 85 21.03 -3.00 -19.62
CA GLY A 85 21.11 -1.68 -20.26
C GLY A 85 21.08 -0.49 -19.28
N ALA A 86 21.40 -0.70 -18.00
CA ALA A 86 21.24 0.31 -16.97
C ALA A 86 22.16 1.53 -17.15
N THR A 87 23.35 1.37 -17.76
CA THR A 87 24.23 2.49 -18.15
C THR A 87 23.53 3.47 -19.11
N THR A 88 22.89 2.96 -20.16
CA THR A 88 22.18 3.79 -21.15
C THR A 88 21.00 4.51 -20.51
N ILE A 89 20.28 3.85 -19.61
CA ILE A 89 19.17 4.45 -18.85
C ILE A 89 19.69 5.61 -17.98
N LEU A 90 20.82 5.43 -17.28
CA LEU A 90 21.43 6.48 -16.48
C LEU A 90 21.89 7.67 -17.34
N ILE A 91 22.58 7.43 -18.45
CA ILE A 91 23.00 8.50 -19.37
C ILE A 91 21.79 9.31 -19.85
N LYS A 92 20.71 8.61 -20.23
CA LYS A 92 19.46 9.25 -20.63
C LYS A 92 18.83 10.08 -19.50
N ALA A 93 18.75 9.54 -18.28
CA ALA A 93 18.21 10.27 -17.13
C ALA A 93 19.03 11.53 -16.81
N LEU A 94 20.36 11.45 -16.93
CA LEU A 94 21.25 12.61 -16.76
C LEU A 94 21.00 13.67 -17.84
N GLU A 95 20.80 13.28 -19.10
CA GLU A 95 20.46 14.19 -20.19
C GLU A 95 19.08 14.84 -20.00
N ASP A 96 18.06 14.03 -19.71
CA ASP A 96 16.67 14.48 -19.53
C ASP A 96 16.55 15.45 -18.33
N SER A 97 17.41 15.30 -17.31
CA SER A 97 17.49 16.22 -16.17
C SER A 97 17.99 17.62 -16.55
N LYS A 98 18.78 17.76 -17.63
CA LYS A 98 19.49 19.01 -18.03
C LYS A 98 20.51 19.54 -17.01
N TRP A 99 20.66 18.90 -15.84
CA TRP A 99 21.68 19.25 -14.84
C TRP A 99 23.07 18.83 -15.25
N PHE A 100 23.16 17.74 -16.01
CA PHE A 100 24.41 17.10 -16.36
C PHE A 100 24.61 17.10 -17.87
N ARG A 101 25.88 17.15 -18.26
CA ARG A 101 26.35 16.90 -19.63
C ARG A 101 27.13 15.58 -19.62
N PRO A 102 26.45 14.44 -19.81
CA PRO A 102 27.12 13.15 -19.80
C PRO A 102 28.10 13.05 -20.97
N ILE A 103 29.26 12.45 -20.71
CA ILE A 103 30.26 12.13 -21.74
C ILE A 103 30.42 10.62 -21.88
N GLU A 104 30.57 10.17 -23.13
CA GLU A 104 30.72 8.76 -23.47
C GLU A 104 32.03 8.19 -22.91
N ARG A 105 31.91 7.24 -21.98
CA ARG A 105 33.04 6.50 -21.40
C ARG A 105 32.81 4.98 -21.40
N GLU A 106 31.58 4.51 -21.55
CA GLU A 106 31.26 3.09 -21.67
C GLU A 106 31.93 2.49 -22.92
N ASN A 107 31.87 3.22 -24.05
CA ASN A 107 32.46 2.79 -25.32
C ASN A 107 33.52 3.75 -25.86
N LEU A 108 34.43 4.20 -24.98
CA LEU A 108 35.51 5.12 -25.34
C LEU A 108 36.42 4.59 -26.46
N GLY A 109 36.61 3.27 -26.53
CA GLY A 109 37.44 2.63 -27.57
C GLY A 109 36.93 2.95 -28.99
N ASN A 110 35.63 2.80 -29.22
CA ASN A 110 35.03 3.11 -30.52
C ASN A 110 35.15 4.59 -30.87
N LEU A 111 34.94 5.48 -29.89
CA LEU A 111 35.09 6.92 -30.08
C LEU A 111 36.53 7.31 -30.46
N LEU A 112 37.53 6.70 -29.81
CA LEU A 112 38.94 6.95 -30.10
C LEU A 112 39.34 6.43 -31.48
N ASN A 113 38.83 5.26 -31.88
CA ASN A 113 39.04 4.70 -33.20
C ASN A 113 38.47 5.61 -34.29
N GLU A 114 37.23 6.07 -34.14
CA GLU A 114 36.59 7.00 -35.09
C GLU A 114 37.38 8.32 -35.20
N ARG A 115 37.81 8.88 -34.06
CA ARG A 115 38.63 10.09 -34.07
C ARG A 115 39.99 9.89 -34.71
N ASN A 116 40.58 8.70 -34.58
CA ASN A 116 41.83 8.35 -35.25
C ASN A 116 41.62 8.29 -36.77
N ILE A 117 40.53 7.66 -37.24
CA ILE A 117 40.17 7.62 -38.67
C ILE A 117 40.02 9.04 -39.21
N ILE A 118 39.30 9.93 -38.51
CA ILE A 118 39.14 11.32 -38.94
C ILE A 118 40.50 12.04 -39.03
N ARG A 119 41.40 11.80 -38.06
CA ARG A 119 42.74 12.39 -38.05
C ARG A 119 43.55 11.90 -39.26
N THR A 120 43.60 10.59 -39.51
CA THR A 120 44.37 10.02 -40.63
C THR A 120 43.81 10.48 -41.98
N THR A 121 42.49 10.47 -42.17
CA THR A 121 41.86 10.94 -43.42
C THR A 121 42.15 12.43 -43.66
N ARG A 122 42.10 13.26 -42.62
CA ARG A 122 42.45 14.70 -42.76
C ARG A 122 43.92 14.93 -43.06
N GLU A 123 44.81 14.03 -42.65
CA GLU A 123 46.24 14.09 -42.96
C GLU A 123 46.52 13.63 -44.40
N GLU A 124 45.85 12.57 -44.86
CA GLU A 124 45.97 12.03 -46.22
C GLU A 124 45.42 12.98 -47.30
N TYR A 125 44.25 13.58 -47.07
CA TYR A 125 43.59 14.49 -48.03
C TYR A 125 43.99 15.96 -47.88
N ARG A 126 45.17 16.26 -47.33
CA ARG A 126 45.69 17.64 -47.25
C ARG A 126 45.92 18.20 -48.66
N VAL A 127 45.28 19.33 -48.96
CA VAL A 127 45.39 20.04 -50.25
C VAL A 127 46.80 20.60 -50.49
N SER A 128 47.57 20.86 -49.43
CA SER A 128 48.96 21.32 -49.51
C SER A 128 49.79 20.78 -48.35
N GLN A 129 51.02 20.33 -48.62
CA GLN A 129 51.97 19.91 -47.60
C GLN A 129 52.35 21.04 -46.63
N ASN A 130 52.15 22.30 -47.02
CA ASN A 130 52.47 23.48 -46.22
C ASN A 130 51.33 23.97 -45.30
N GLU A 131 50.10 23.45 -45.43
CA GLU A 131 48.99 23.83 -44.53
C GLU A 131 48.69 22.73 -43.52
N PRO A 132 48.77 22.99 -42.20
CA PRO A 132 48.53 21.97 -41.18
C PRO A 132 47.09 21.44 -41.24
N ALA A 133 46.91 20.13 -41.13
CA ALA A 133 45.57 19.52 -41.07
C ALA A 133 44.73 20.13 -39.93
N LYS A 134 43.44 20.38 -40.19
CA LYS A 134 42.51 20.91 -39.18
C LYS A 134 42.40 19.93 -38.01
N ARG A 135 42.96 20.33 -36.86
CA ARG A 135 42.93 19.52 -35.63
C ARG A 135 41.50 19.35 -35.12
N LEU A 136 41.23 18.20 -34.51
CA LEU A 136 39.98 17.95 -33.80
C LEU A 136 39.97 18.68 -32.47
N SER A 137 38.79 19.16 -32.04
CA SER A 137 38.60 19.68 -30.69
C SER A 137 38.91 18.58 -29.65
N PRO A 138 39.52 18.92 -28.49
CA PRO A 138 39.81 17.95 -27.44
C PRO A 138 38.52 17.33 -26.88
N LEU A 139 38.63 16.13 -26.32
CA LEU A 139 37.53 15.53 -25.57
C LEU A 139 37.29 16.33 -24.30
N LEU A 140 36.02 16.43 -23.88
CA LEU A 140 35.67 17.05 -22.61
C LEU A 140 36.22 16.21 -21.44
N PHE A 141 36.68 16.90 -20.40
CA PHE A 141 37.05 16.30 -19.13
C PHE A 141 35.82 16.30 -18.22
N ALA A 142 35.56 15.16 -17.57
CA ALA A 142 34.53 15.10 -16.55
C ALA A 142 35.09 15.64 -15.23
N GLY A 143 34.39 16.57 -14.59
CA GLY A 143 34.72 16.99 -13.22
C GLY A 143 34.31 15.93 -12.19
N ILE A 144 33.28 15.15 -12.53
CA ILE A 144 32.71 14.12 -11.66
C ILE A 144 32.52 12.82 -12.45
N LEU A 145 32.89 11.70 -11.84
CA LEU A 145 32.53 10.37 -12.33
C LEU A 145 31.29 9.88 -11.59
N LEU A 146 30.34 9.36 -12.35
CA LEU A 146 29.17 8.69 -11.81
C LEU A 146 29.34 7.19 -12.00
N GLU A 147 29.29 6.48 -10.88
CA GLU A 147 29.41 5.02 -10.81
C GLU A 147 28.31 4.45 -9.95
N GLY A 148 28.08 3.14 -10.07
CA GLY A 148 27.07 2.46 -9.28
C GLY A 148 26.49 1.28 -10.03
N GLY A 149 25.25 0.96 -9.72
CA GLY A 149 24.54 -0.13 -10.37
C GLY A 149 23.29 -0.54 -9.61
N VAL A 150 22.67 -1.59 -10.13
CA VAL A 150 21.61 -2.29 -9.40
C VAL A 150 22.30 -3.25 -8.43
N ILE A 151 22.20 -2.96 -7.14
CA ILE A 151 22.94 -3.69 -6.09
C ILE A 151 22.11 -4.84 -5.54
N SER A 152 20.80 -4.66 -5.40
CA SER A 152 19.90 -5.73 -4.93
C SER A 152 18.68 -5.88 -5.83
N TYR A 153 18.27 -7.14 -6.00
CA TYR A 153 16.95 -7.52 -6.50
C TYR A 153 16.41 -8.60 -5.56
N ASP A 154 15.49 -8.23 -4.71
CA ASP A 154 14.85 -9.11 -3.75
C ASP A 154 13.50 -9.54 -4.32
N SER A 155 13.37 -10.82 -4.67
CA SER A 155 12.10 -11.38 -5.16
C SER A 155 11.24 -11.89 -4.01
N ASN A 156 9.92 -11.80 -4.13
CA ASN A 156 8.95 -12.39 -3.20
C ASN A 156 9.11 -11.89 -1.76
N ILE A 157 9.45 -10.60 -1.57
CA ILE A 157 9.60 -10.00 -0.23
C ILE A 157 8.29 -10.07 0.54
N LEU A 158 7.19 -9.87 -0.18
CA LEU A 158 5.85 -10.07 0.36
C LEU A 158 5.05 -10.87 -0.65
N THR A 159 4.55 -12.01 -0.20
CA THR A 159 3.59 -12.83 -0.95
C THR A 159 2.38 -13.09 -0.07
N GLY A 160 1.21 -13.05 -0.68
CA GLY A 160 -0.01 -13.36 0.01
C GLY A 160 -1.13 -13.62 -0.97
N GLY A 161 -2.26 -14.06 -0.43
CA GLY A 161 -3.43 -14.35 -1.23
C GLY A 161 -4.59 -14.78 -0.38
N VAL A 162 -5.78 -14.63 -0.92
CA VAL A 162 -7.03 -15.08 -0.30
C VAL A 162 -7.70 -15.98 -1.32
N GLY A 163 -8.01 -17.21 -0.91
CA GLY A 163 -8.71 -18.19 -1.73
C GLY A 163 -9.93 -18.71 -1.00
N ALA A 164 -11.10 -18.67 -1.64
CA ALA A 164 -12.33 -19.27 -1.15
C ALA A 164 -12.84 -20.29 -2.18
N ARG A 165 -13.23 -21.48 -1.71
CA ARG A 165 -13.76 -22.55 -2.57
C ARG A 165 -15.04 -23.12 -1.95
N TYR A 166 -16.12 -23.20 -2.73
CA TYR A 166 -17.40 -23.75 -2.30
C TYR A 166 -18.13 -24.41 -3.46
N PHE A 167 -18.60 -25.66 -3.27
CA PHE A 167 -19.34 -26.44 -4.27
C PHE A 167 -18.80 -26.37 -5.71
N GLY A 168 -17.50 -26.61 -5.87
CA GLY A 168 -16.91 -26.63 -7.20
C GLY A 168 -16.79 -25.26 -7.86
N THR A 169 -16.96 -24.15 -7.13
CA THR A 169 -16.56 -22.81 -7.58
C THR A 169 -15.50 -22.28 -6.63
N GLY A 170 -14.45 -21.67 -7.15
CA GLY A 170 -13.36 -21.10 -6.37
C GLY A 170 -12.92 -19.76 -6.93
N ALA A 171 -12.57 -18.82 -6.06
CA ALA A 171 -11.87 -17.60 -6.44
C ALA A 171 -10.62 -17.49 -5.57
N SER A 172 -9.50 -17.14 -6.19
CA SER A 172 -8.26 -16.85 -5.50
C SER A 172 -7.65 -15.59 -6.05
N SER A 173 -7.17 -14.73 -5.16
CA SER A 173 -6.29 -13.62 -5.53
C SER A 173 -4.94 -13.86 -4.90
N GLN A 174 -3.89 -13.58 -5.66
CA GLN A 174 -2.50 -13.66 -5.24
C GLN A 174 -1.83 -12.31 -5.51
N TYR A 175 -0.97 -11.90 -4.61
CA TYR A 175 -0.11 -10.74 -4.82
C TYR A 175 1.31 -11.09 -4.42
N ARG A 176 2.26 -10.45 -5.12
CA ARG A 176 3.68 -10.69 -4.98
C ARG A 176 4.40 -9.36 -5.15
N GLN A 177 5.33 -9.09 -4.25
CA GLN A 177 6.12 -7.88 -4.22
C GLN A 177 7.59 -8.24 -4.38
N ASP A 178 8.22 -7.69 -5.42
CA ASP A 178 9.67 -7.71 -5.62
C ASP A 178 10.22 -6.30 -5.32
N ARG A 179 11.51 -6.17 -5.02
CA ARG A 179 12.15 -4.87 -4.80
C ARG A 179 13.49 -4.81 -5.50
N ILE A 180 13.73 -3.69 -6.16
CA ILE A 180 15.03 -3.36 -6.74
C ILE A 180 15.68 -2.24 -5.94
N THR A 181 16.99 -2.34 -5.71
CA THR A 181 17.79 -1.30 -5.04
C THR A 181 18.93 -0.86 -5.93
N VAL A 182 19.01 0.44 -6.15
CA VAL A 182 19.99 1.11 -7.00
C VAL A 182 20.88 2.00 -6.15
N TYR A 183 22.19 1.94 -6.38
CA TYR A 183 23.15 2.86 -5.79
C TYR A 183 23.79 3.71 -6.89
N LEU A 184 23.92 5.00 -6.62
CA LEU A 184 24.60 5.95 -7.48
C LEU A 184 25.57 6.78 -6.63
N ARG A 185 26.83 6.84 -7.05
CA ARG A 185 27.89 7.57 -6.37
C ARG A 185 28.55 8.57 -7.30
N ALA A 186 28.81 9.77 -6.78
CA ALA A 186 29.52 10.85 -7.44
C ALA A 186 30.93 10.97 -6.88
N ILE A 187 31.93 10.93 -7.76
CA ILE A 187 33.35 10.92 -7.41
C ILE A 187 34.04 12.10 -8.08
N SER A 188 34.78 12.90 -7.32
CA SER A 188 35.61 13.97 -7.87
C SER A 188 36.78 13.41 -8.66
N THR A 189 36.96 13.82 -9.92
CA THR A 189 38.12 13.38 -10.72
C THR A 189 39.44 14.00 -10.29
N SER A 190 39.39 15.15 -9.59
CA SER A 190 40.60 15.86 -9.15
C SER A 190 41.17 15.30 -7.85
N THR A 191 40.30 14.86 -6.92
CA THR A 191 40.71 14.40 -5.59
C THR A 191 40.54 12.90 -5.38
N GLY A 192 39.70 12.24 -6.18
CA GLY A 192 39.29 10.84 -5.95
C GLY A 192 38.28 10.68 -4.80
N GLU A 193 37.83 11.78 -4.20
CA GLU A 193 36.85 11.78 -3.12
C GLU A 193 35.46 11.39 -3.62
N VAL A 194 34.77 10.55 -2.85
CA VAL A 194 33.34 10.26 -3.07
C VAL A 194 32.55 11.42 -2.48
N LEU A 195 32.09 12.33 -3.35
CA LEU A 195 31.33 13.52 -2.98
C LEU A 195 29.98 13.14 -2.37
N LYS A 196 29.27 12.20 -3.03
CA LYS A 196 27.96 11.71 -2.59
C LYS A 196 27.70 10.27 -2.97
N THR A 197 26.90 9.59 -2.17
CA THR A 197 26.38 8.25 -2.45
C THR A 197 24.91 8.23 -2.10
N VAL A 198 24.07 8.06 -3.11
CA VAL A 198 22.62 7.96 -2.97
C VAL A 198 22.17 6.53 -3.23
N ASN A 199 21.11 6.13 -2.55
CA ASN A 199 20.50 4.82 -2.74
C ASN A 199 18.99 4.99 -2.89
N VAL A 200 18.40 4.23 -3.81
CA VAL A 200 16.97 4.25 -4.09
C VAL A 200 16.47 2.83 -4.16
N SER A 201 15.37 2.57 -3.45
CA SER A 201 14.65 1.31 -3.54
C SER A 201 13.31 1.53 -4.22
N LYS A 202 12.96 0.63 -5.14
CA LYS A 202 11.67 0.64 -5.84
C LYS A 202 11.01 -0.72 -5.72
N THR A 203 9.79 -0.72 -5.23
CA THR A 203 8.91 -1.89 -5.19
C THR A 203 8.32 -2.16 -6.59
N ILE A 204 8.27 -3.43 -6.98
CA ILE A 204 7.62 -3.94 -8.20
C ILE A 204 6.43 -4.80 -7.77
N LEU A 205 5.23 -4.39 -8.17
CA LEU A 205 4.00 -5.08 -7.78
C LEU A 205 3.49 -6.03 -8.88
N SER A 206 3.23 -7.26 -8.48
CA SER A 206 2.59 -8.30 -9.29
C SER A 206 1.29 -8.74 -8.62
N GLN A 207 0.18 -8.71 -9.36
CA GLN A 207 -1.14 -9.14 -8.87
C GLN A 207 -1.78 -10.12 -9.85
N GLY A 208 -2.25 -11.24 -9.33
CA GLY A 208 -3.02 -12.25 -10.05
C GLY A 208 -4.40 -12.42 -9.42
N VAL A 209 -5.43 -12.51 -10.25
CA VAL A 209 -6.78 -12.88 -9.84
C VAL A 209 -7.25 -14.04 -10.70
N ASP A 210 -7.60 -15.15 -10.05
CA ASP A 210 -8.06 -16.37 -10.68
C ASP A 210 -9.45 -16.75 -10.16
N VAL A 211 -10.32 -17.17 -11.06
CA VAL A 211 -11.67 -17.65 -10.78
C VAL A 211 -11.84 -18.98 -11.51
N GLY A 212 -12.09 -20.05 -10.77
CA GLY A 212 -12.20 -21.42 -11.29
C GLY A 212 -13.53 -22.08 -10.96
N LEU A 213 -14.09 -22.82 -11.91
CA LEU A 213 -15.24 -23.71 -11.73
C LEU A 213 -14.82 -25.16 -11.98
N PHE A 214 -14.89 -25.99 -10.95
CA PHE A 214 -14.59 -27.41 -10.90
C PHE A 214 -15.87 -28.22 -10.65
N LYS A 215 -16.39 -28.91 -11.67
CA LYS A 215 -17.56 -29.78 -11.51
C LYS A 215 -17.19 -31.24 -11.77
N TYR A 216 -17.48 -32.13 -10.82
CA TYR A 216 -17.36 -33.58 -11.03
C TYR A 216 -18.50 -34.05 -11.95
N VAL A 217 -18.17 -34.43 -13.17
CA VAL A 217 -19.16 -34.86 -14.18
C VAL A 217 -19.29 -36.40 -14.18
N ASN A 218 -18.27 -37.14 -13.71
CA ASN A 218 -18.33 -38.58 -13.46
C ASN A 218 -17.17 -39.06 -12.55
N PHE A 219 -17.19 -40.30 -12.03
CA PHE A 219 -16.15 -40.87 -11.13
C PHE A 219 -14.70 -40.80 -11.65
N GLN A 220 -14.49 -40.47 -12.93
CA GLN A 220 -13.18 -40.34 -13.57
C GLN A 220 -13.07 -39.11 -14.50
N ARG A 221 -14.01 -38.16 -14.45
CA ARG A 221 -14.02 -36.97 -15.34
C ARG A 221 -14.34 -35.69 -14.58
N LEU A 222 -13.38 -34.76 -14.58
CA LEU A 222 -13.46 -33.41 -14.04
C LEU A 222 -13.71 -32.43 -15.18
N LEU A 223 -14.68 -31.52 -15.02
CA LEU A 223 -14.81 -30.33 -15.86
C LEU A 223 -14.24 -29.15 -15.07
N GLU A 224 -13.22 -28.51 -15.64
CA GLU A 224 -12.49 -27.40 -15.04
C GLU A 224 -12.53 -26.23 -16.02
N VAL A 225 -13.05 -25.09 -15.55
CA VAL A 225 -13.06 -23.83 -16.27
C VAL A 225 -12.38 -22.80 -15.38
N GLU A 226 -11.13 -22.46 -15.70
CA GLU A 226 -10.37 -21.44 -15.01
C GLU A 226 -10.27 -20.20 -15.90
N THR A 227 -10.56 -19.03 -15.33
CA THR A 227 -10.34 -17.73 -15.95
C THR A 227 -9.58 -16.85 -14.96
N GLY A 228 -8.59 -16.12 -15.43
CA GLY A 228 -7.77 -15.27 -14.57
C GLY A 228 -7.06 -14.19 -15.37
N PHE A 229 -6.63 -13.15 -14.68
CA PHE A 229 -5.77 -12.12 -15.25
C PHE A 229 -4.64 -11.79 -14.27
N THR A 230 -3.47 -11.51 -14.82
CA THR A 230 -2.30 -11.07 -14.06
C THR A 230 -1.86 -9.70 -14.57
N LYS A 231 -1.63 -8.77 -13.64
CA LYS A 231 -1.03 -7.47 -13.92
C LYS A 231 0.35 -7.43 -13.27
N ASN A 232 1.37 -7.24 -14.10
CA ASN A 232 2.76 -7.12 -13.66
C ASN A 232 3.31 -5.75 -14.06
N GLU A 233 3.93 -5.07 -13.11
CA GLU A 233 4.76 -3.90 -13.42
C GLU A 233 6.03 -4.35 -14.20
N PRO A 234 6.36 -3.72 -15.33
CA PRO A 234 7.56 -4.11 -16.09
C PRO A 234 8.85 -3.79 -15.31
N ALA A 235 9.69 -4.80 -15.06
CA ALA A 235 10.94 -4.62 -14.31
C ALA A 235 11.88 -3.57 -14.92
N GLN A 236 11.92 -3.44 -16.26
CA GLN A 236 12.71 -2.40 -16.92
C GLN A 236 12.24 -0.99 -16.56
N MET A 237 10.92 -0.78 -16.48
CA MET A 237 10.34 0.50 -16.10
C MET A 237 10.66 0.83 -14.64
N ALA A 238 10.58 -0.16 -13.74
CA ALA A 238 10.98 0.01 -12.34
C ALA A 238 12.47 0.37 -12.18
N VAL A 239 13.36 -0.27 -12.96
CA VAL A 239 14.80 0.09 -12.99
C VAL A 239 14.97 1.54 -13.45
N GLN A 240 14.25 1.94 -14.51
CA GLN A 240 14.29 3.29 -15.03
C GLN A 240 13.84 4.31 -13.99
N GLU A 241 12.69 4.11 -13.33
CA GLU A 241 12.20 4.98 -12.27
C GLU A 241 13.19 5.09 -11.11
N ALA A 242 13.79 3.97 -10.69
CA ALA A 242 14.78 3.97 -9.62
C ALA A 242 16.04 4.77 -9.97
N ILE A 243 16.52 4.66 -11.22
CA ILE A 243 17.67 5.44 -11.72
C ILE A 243 17.31 6.92 -11.84
N GLU A 244 16.16 7.27 -12.40
CA GLU A 244 15.69 8.65 -12.53
C GLU A 244 15.51 9.33 -11.16
N LYS A 245 14.94 8.61 -10.18
CA LYS A 245 14.84 9.08 -8.79
C LYS A 245 16.22 9.19 -8.13
N ALA A 246 17.15 8.29 -8.40
CA ALA A 246 18.52 8.38 -7.89
C ALA A 246 19.25 9.63 -8.43
N VAL A 247 19.07 9.95 -9.72
CA VAL A 247 19.60 11.20 -10.29
C VAL A 247 18.95 12.42 -9.63
N SER A 248 17.63 12.40 -9.42
CA SER A 248 16.90 13.48 -8.74
C SER A 248 17.45 13.72 -7.32
N ILE A 249 17.61 12.64 -6.54
CA ILE A 249 18.16 12.72 -5.17
C ILE A 249 19.61 13.19 -5.19
N LEU A 250 20.42 12.73 -6.14
CA LEU A 250 21.80 13.20 -6.29
C LEU A 250 21.85 14.71 -6.48
N ILE A 251 20.98 15.27 -7.33
CA ILE A 251 20.87 16.72 -7.55
C ILE A 251 20.51 17.43 -6.23
N LEU A 252 19.49 16.95 -5.52
CA LEU A 252 19.00 17.54 -4.28
C LEU A 252 20.03 17.48 -3.14
N GLU A 253 20.69 16.33 -2.96
CA GLU A 253 21.79 16.19 -2.00
C GLU A 253 23.00 17.06 -2.37
N GLY A 254 23.29 17.22 -3.66
CA GLY A 254 24.34 18.11 -4.12
C GLY A 254 24.02 19.59 -3.90
N LEU A 255 22.75 19.99 -3.97
CA LEU A 255 22.30 21.33 -3.57
C LEU A 255 22.48 21.54 -2.06
N LYS A 256 22.10 20.54 -1.26
CA LYS A 256 22.20 20.57 0.20
C LYS A 256 23.64 20.69 0.72
N ASP A 257 24.59 20.10 0.00
CA ASP A 257 26.02 20.10 0.34
C ASP A 257 26.82 21.20 -0.41
N ASP A 258 26.13 22.16 -1.03
CA ASP A 258 26.76 23.27 -1.78
C ASP A 258 27.71 22.81 -2.91
N LEU A 259 27.50 21.62 -3.48
CA LEU A 259 28.28 21.10 -4.61
C LEU A 259 27.93 21.81 -5.92
N TRP A 260 26.69 22.26 -6.04
CA TRP A 260 26.14 22.99 -7.18
C TRP A 260 24.91 23.79 -6.77
N ALA A 261 24.45 24.69 -7.64
CA ALA A 261 23.32 25.60 -7.38
C ALA A 261 22.41 25.73 -8.60
N THR A 262 21.13 26.07 -8.39
CA THR A 262 20.22 26.41 -9.49
C THR A 262 20.56 27.75 -10.12
N GLU A 263 20.09 27.96 -11.35
CA GLU A 263 20.12 29.26 -12.02
C GLU A 263 19.24 30.30 -11.30
N ASN A 264 18.15 29.85 -10.68
CA ASN A 264 17.16 30.68 -9.98
C ASN A 264 17.65 31.22 -8.62
N GLY A 265 18.76 30.71 -8.10
CA GLY A 265 19.42 31.19 -6.90
C GLY A 265 18.97 30.53 -5.59
N PRO A 266 19.51 30.99 -4.44
CA PRO A 266 19.45 30.25 -3.17
C PRO A 266 18.04 30.05 -2.62
N GLU A 267 17.10 30.96 -2.90
CA GLU A 267 15.71 30.81 -2.44
C GLU A 267 15.05 29.57 -3.06
N LYS A 268 15.31 29.31 -4.36
CA LYS A 268 14.78 28.14 -5.04
C LYS A 268 15.48 26.86 -4.60
N ASP A 269 16.79 26.94 -4.33
CA ASP A 269 17.56 25.83 -3.78
C ASP A 269 16.97 25.40 -2.43
N GLN A 270 16.70 26.36 -1.53
CA GLN A 270 16.12 26.07 -0.22
C GLN A 270 14.71 25.47 -0.32
N GLU A 271 13.86 25.97 -1.22
CA GLU A 271 12.51 25.41 -1.47
C GLU A 271 12.58 23.92 -1.87
N LEU A 272 13.52 23.56 -2.75
CA LEU A 272 13.72 22.17 -3.17
C LEU A 272 14.27 21.30 -2.03
N ILE A 273 15.20 21.82 -1.24
CA ILE A 273 15.77 21.11 -0.08
C ILE A 273 14.69 20.87 0.97
N ASP A 274 13.84 21.86 1.28
CA ASP A 274 12.76 21.73 2.25
C ASP A 274 11.72 20.68 1.81
N ALA A 275 11.36 20.68 0.52
CA ALA A 275 10.46 19.68 -0.04
C ALA A 275 11.05 18.26 0.03
N TYR A 276 12.34 18.13 -0.29
CA TYR A 276 13.08 16.87 -0.20
C TYR A 276 13.20 16.36 1.25
N ASP A 277 13.48 17.25 2.21
CA ASP A 277 13.59 16.89 3.63
C ASP A 277 12.23 16.45 4.19
N LEU A 278 11.13 17.07 3.74
CA LEU A 278 9.77 16.64 4.08
C LEU A 278 9.46 15.25 3.50
N GLU A 279 9.74 15.03 2.21
CA GLU A 279 9.55 13.73 1.55
C GLU A 279 10.34 12.65 2.28
N THR A 280 11.63 12.90 2.55
CA THR A 280 12.51 11.99 3.29
C THR A 280 12.00 11.71 4.70
N ALA A 281 11.43 12.69 5.39
CA ALA A 281 10.84 12.50 6.72
C ALA A 281 9.59 11.59 6.68
N VAL A 282 8.78 11.71 5.63
CA VAL A 282 7.60 10.85 5.41
C VAL A 282 8.03 9.44 5.02
N GLU A 283 8.96 9.28 4.08
CA GLU A 283 9.46 7.96 3.67
C GLU A 283 10.11 7.20 4.83
N ASN A 284 10.94 7.87 5.63
CA ASN A 284 11.55 7.28 6.82
C ASN A 284 10.52 6.90 7.91
N ALA A 285 9.33 7.51 7.91
CA ALA A 285 8.24 7.12 8.79
C ALA A 285 7.43 5.91 8.27
N THR A 286 7.57 5.58 6.98
CA THR A 286 6.75 4.60 6.27
C THR A 286 7.34 3.17 6.28
N GLU A 287 8.58 2.98 6.77
CA GLU A 287 9.30 1.70 6.97
C GLU A 287 9.29 0.69 5.78
N LEU A 288 9.94 -0.47 5.95
CA LEU A 288 10.27 -1.45 4.90
C LEU A 288 9.05 -2.05 4.15
N TYR A 289 7.87 -2.01 4.76
CA TYR A 289 6.65 -2.66 4.25
C TYR A 289 5.60 -1.67 3.76
N GLU A 290 6.01 -0.43 3.45
CA GLU A 290 5.09 0.65 3.01
C GLU A 290 3.94 0.87 4.03
N ARG A 291 4.22 0.58 5.31
CA ARG A 291 3.26 0.56 6.41
C ARG A 291 3.54 1.75 7.31
N GLU A 292 2.72 2.77 7.18
CA GLU A 292 2.78 3.94 8.06
C GLU A 292 2.40 3.54 9.50
N TYR A 293 3.42 3.36 10.36
CA TYR A 293 3.22 3.08 11.77
C TYR A 293 2.77 4.34 12.49
N GLN A 294 1.52 4.37 12.91
CA GLN A 294 1.02 5.43 13.76
C GLN A 294 1.31 5.11 15.22
N THR A 295 2.11 5.96 15.86
CA THR A 295 2.35 5.83 17.30
C THR A 295 1.06 6.11 18.06
N GLN A 296 0.57 5.12 18.82
CA GLN A 296 -0.55 5.31 19.72
C GLN A 296 -0.18 6.27 20.85
N THR A 297 -0.64 7.51 20.74
CA THR A 297 -0.43 8.54 21.75
C THR A 297 -1.48 8.40 22.86
N PHE A 298 -2.77 8.35 22.54
CA PHE A 298 -3.86 8.40 23.51
C PHE A 298 -4.21 7.05 24.15
N ARG A 299 -4.61 7.06 25.42
CA ARG A 299 -5.07 5.85 26.15
C ARG A 299 -6.57 5.80 26.37
N ASN A 300 -7.28 6.92 26.30
CA ASN A 300 -8.72 6.96 26.54
C ASN A 300 -9.44 7.13 25.22
N LYS A 301 -10.54 6.39 25.06
CA LYS A 301 -11.39 6.42 23.88
C LYS A 301 -12.85 6.44 24.33
N VAL A 302 -13.63 7.38 23.82
CA VAL A 302 -15.09 7.39 23.95
C VAL A 302 -15.67 7.02 22.60
N SER A 303 -16.61 6.08 22.59
CA SER A 303 -17.28 5.60 21.39
C SER A 303 -18.75 5.99 21.40
N GLY A 304 -19.26 6.35 20.22
CA GLY A 304 -20.69 6.55 19.99
C GLY A 304 -21.06 6.02 18.62
N GLY A 305 -22.13 5.25 18.53
CA GLY A 305 -22.50 4.59 17.28
C GLY A 305 -23.94 4.14 17.23
N MET A 306 -24.32 3.65 16.06
CA MET A 306 -25.64 3.09 15.79
C MET A 306 -25.50 1.80 14.99
N GLY A 307 -26.53 0.98 14.96
CA GLY A 307 -26.48 -0.29 14.29
C GLY A 307 -27.81 -1.00 14.26
N ILE A 308 -27.71 -2.31 14.11
CA ILE A 308 -28.85 -3.21 14.10
C ILE A 308 -28.65 -4.34 15.11
N ALA A 309 -29.75 -4.75 15.72
CA ALA A 309 -29.84 -5.93 16.58
C ALA A 309 -30.82 -6.93 15.97
N PHE A 310 -30.53 -8.22 16.12
CA PHE A 310 -31.47 -9.28 15.79
C PHE A 310 -31.27 -10.48 16.71
N ILE A 311 -32.36 -11.14 17.08
CA ILE A 311 -32.37 -12.32 17.95
C ILE A 311 -32.32 -13.60 17.10
N ASP A 312 -31.70 -14.65 17.64
CA ASP A 312 -31.74 -16.02 17.13
C ASP A 312 -32.23 -16.91 18.28
N GLY A 313 -33.56 -16.93 18.46
CA GLY A 313 -34.27 -17.66 19.51
C GLY A 313 -35.24 -18.70 18.93
N ASP A 314 -36.18 -19.19 19.74
CA ASP A 314 -37.06 -20.31 19.38
C ASP A 314 -38.19 -19.96 18.38
N TYR A 315 -38.36 -18.67 18.04
CA TYR A 315 -39.32 -18.19 17.03
C TYR A 315 -38.73 -18.23 15.60
N THR A 316 -39.58 -18.47 14.59
CA THR A 316 -39.16 -18.62 13.17
C THR A 316 -38.94 -17.29 12.42
N THR A 317 -39.08 -16.15 13.09
CA THR A 317 -39.01 -14.82 12.47
C THR A 317 -37.93 -13.94 13.11
N ASN A 318 -36.89 -13.62 12.34
CA ASN A 318 -35.81 -12.71 12.75
C ASN A 318 -36.06 -11.33 12.12
N VAL A 319 -36.51 -10.36 12.93
CA VAL A 319 -36.71 -8.98 12.48
C VAL A 319 -35.51 -8.14 12.91
N ILE A 320 -34.92 -7.41 11.96
CA ILE A 320 -33.78 -6.52 12.18
C ILE A 320 -34.30 -5.20 12.74
N ASP A 321 -33.73 -4.74 13.85
CA ASP A 321 -34.16 -3.51 14.50
C ASP A 321 -33.01 -2.59 14.95
N PHE A 322 -33.33 -1.32 15.21
CA PHE A 322 -32.33 -0.28 15.48
C PHE A 322 -31.62 -0.45 16.83
N MET A 323 -30.31 -0.18 16.85
CA MET A 323 -29.45 -0.11 18.04
C MET A 323 -28.72 1.23 18.12
N GLY A 324 -28.69 1.85 19.30
CA GLY A 324 -27.77 2.92 19.66
C GLY A 324 -26.73 2.42 20.67
N SER A 325 -25.49 2.92 20.59
CA SER A 325 -24.40 2.50 21.49
C SER A 325 -23.54 3.68 21.94
N LEU A 326 -23.15 3.65 23.21
CA LEU A 326 -22.16 4.54 23.81
C LEU A 326 -21.14 3.69 24.57
N GLY A 327 -19.87 4.06 24.52
CA GLY A 327 -18.84 3.31 25.23
C GLY A 327 -17.66 4.17 25.64
N TYR A 328 -16.89 3.62 26.56
CA TYR A 328 -15.63 4.17 27.02
C TYR A 328 -14.63 3.04 27.11
N SER A 329 -13.42 3.23 26.60
CA SER A 329 -12.34 2.25 26.69
C SER A 329 -11.02 2.90 27.09
N TYR A 330 -10.28 2.22 27.94
CA TYR A 330 -8.96 2.56 28.40
C TYR A 330 -7.93 1.52 27.93
N GLN A 331 -6.90 1.99 27.24
CA GLN A 331 -5.85 1.16 26.66
C GLN A 331 -4.72 0.94 27.68
N LEU A 332 -4.58 -0.31 28.15
CA LEU A 332 -3.52 -0.73 29.09
C LEU A 332 -2.17 -0.75 28.37
N ILE A 333 -2.11 -1.53 27.29
CA ILE A 333 -1.01 -1.62 26.31
C ILE A 333 -1.61 -1.50 24.90
N PRO A 334 -0.87 -1.12 23.84
CA PRO A 334 -1.45 -0.83 22.53
C PRO A 334 -2.32 -1.97 22.00
N GLU A 335 -2.00 -3.20 22.36
CA GLU A 335 -2.72 -4.42 21.99
C GLU A 335 -3.89 -4.75 22.94
N LEU A 336 -3.94 -4.25 24.17
CA LEU A 336 -4.94 -4.65 25.19
C LEU A 336 -5.63 -3.44 25.83
N GLY A 337 -6.96 -3.45 25.75
CA GLY A 337 -7.83 -2.42 26.32
C GLY A 337 -8.92 -3.02 27.21
N VAL A 338 -9.42 -2.19 28.14
CA VAL A 338 -10.59 -2.49 28.96
C VAL A 338 -11.61 -1.40 28.72
N GLY A 339 -12.88 -1.76 28.49
CA GLY A 339 -13.93 -0.79 28.24
C GLY A 339 -15.26 -1.16 28.88
N PHE A 340 -16.16 -0.18 28.85
CA PHE A 340 -17.55 -0.29 29.21
C PHE A 340 -18.38 0.15 28.00
N GLN A 341 -19.44 -0.58 27.68
CA GLN A 341 -20.37 -0.22 26.61
C GLN A 341 -21.80 -0.33 27.11
N ALA A 342 -22.58 0.72 26.86
CA ALA A 342 -24.03 0.74 27.01
C ALA A 342 -24.67 0.74 25.61
N GLN A 343 -25.63 -0.14 25.38
CA GLN A 343 -26.39 -0.22 24.13
C GLN A 343 -27.87 -0.18 24.44
N ILE A 344 -28.64 0.59 23.67
CA ILE A 344 -30.09 0.60 23.71
C ILE A 344 -30.61 0.11 22.36
N PHE A 345 -31.47 -0.90 22.37
CA PHE A 345 -31.99 -1.48 21.14
C PHE A 345 -33.35 -2.11 21.37
N LYS A 346 -33.99 -2.47 20.26
CA LYS A 346 -35.22 -3.26 20.27
C LYS A 346 -34.91 -4.71 19.92
N LEU A 347 -35.47 -5.65 20.67
CA LEU A 347 -35.47 -7.07 20.29
C LEU A 347 -36.91 -7.50 20.03
N ASN A 348 -37.07 -8.34 19.02
CA ASN A 348 -38.36 -8.83 18.57
C ASN A 348 -38.36 -10.35 18.52
N ALA A 349 -39.37 -10.98 19.13
CA ALA A 349 -39.73 -12.37 18.84
C ALA A 349 -40.67 -12.47 17.61
N THR A 350 -41.55 -11.46 17.42
CA THR A 350 -42.53 -11.35 16.33
C THR A 350 -42.82 -9.88 15.98
N THR A 351 -43.44 -9.60 14.82
CA THR A 351 -43.72 -8.22 14.32
C THR A 351 -44.59 -7.37 15.26
N ASP A 352 -45.41 -8.00 16.11
CA ASP A 352 -46.29 -7.32 17.06
C ASP A 352 -45.68 -7.21 18.48
N ASN A 353 -44.47 -7.75 18.70
CA ASN A 353 -43.83 -7.87 20.01
C ASN A 353 -42.45 -7.20 20.04
N ILE A 354 -42.42 -5.90 19.74
CA ILE A 354 -41.20 -5.08 19.72
C ILE A 354 -40.95 -4.49 21.10
N LYS A 355 -39.84 -4.85 21.75
CA LYS A 355 -39.53 -4.40 23.12
C LYS A 355 -38.21 -3.69 23.26
N TRP A 356 -38.15 -2.67 24.11
CA TRP A 356 -36.92 -1.97 24.45
C TRP A 356 -36.05 -2.71 25.46
N TRP A 357 -34.77 -2.79 25.15
CA TRP A 357 -33.74 -3.38 25.99
C TRP A 357 -32.57 -2.41 26.18
N LEU A 358 -32.01 -2.40 27.38
CA LEU A 358 -30.76 -1.73 27.71
C LEU A 358 -29.71 -2.78 28.06
N SER A 359 -28.53 -2.65 27.49
CA SER A 359 -27.47 -3.64 27.59
C SER A 359 -26.18 -2.97 28.04
N GLU A 360 -25.64 -3.40 29.16
CA GLU A 360 -24.43 -2.85 29.76
C GLU A 360 -23.35 -3.93 29.83
N SER A 361 -22.18 -3.68 29.26
CA SER A 361 -21.12 -4.69 29.15
C SER A 361 -19.77 -4.15 29.52
N LEU A 362 -19.01 -4.94 30.29
CA LEU A 362 -17.57 -4.76 30.47
C LEU A 362 -16.83 -5.55 29.39
N GLN A 363 -15.84 -4.94 28.77
CA GLN A 363 -15.15 -5.48 27.60
C GLN A 363 -13.66 -5.55 27.86
N LEU A 364 -13.07 -6.71 27.62
CA LEU A 364 -11.65 -6.86 27.40
C LEU A 364 -11.42 -6.95 25.89
N SER A 365 -10.67 -6.01 25.32
CA SER A 365 -10.42 -5.93 23.88
C SER A 365 -8.94 -6.20 23.57
N TYR A 366 -8.69 -7.03 22.57
CA TYR A 366 -7.36 -7.26 22.01
C TYR A 366 -7.28 -6.74 20.57
N THR A 367 -6.41 -5.75 20.32
CA THR A 367 -6.17 -5.14 19.02
C THR A 367 -4.98 -5.80 18.35
N ILE A 368 -5.19 -6.39 17.17
CA ILE A 368 -4.19 -7.19 16.45
C ILE A 368 -3.11 -6.29 15.84
N LEU A 369 -3.52 -5.18 15.21
CA LEU A 369 -2.63 -4.23 14.53
C LEU A 369 -2.82 -2.82 15.11
N PRO A 370 -2.34 -2.54 16.34
CA PRO A 370 -2.67 -1.30 17.05
C PRO A 370 -2.05 -0.04 16.44
N ASN A 371 -0.95 -0.19 15.71
CA ASN A 371 -0.21 0.93 15.11
C ASN A 371 -0.65 1.24 13.67
N ASP A 372 -1.71 0.61 13.18
CA ASP A 372 -2.15 0.78 11.78
C ASP A 372 -3.34 1.73 11.66
N LYS A 373 -3.55 2.22 10.43
CA LYS A 373 -4.78 2.92 10.07
C LYS A 373 -5.99 1.99 10.13
N LEU A 374 -5.86 0.73 9.72
CA LEU A 374 -6.89 -0.30 9.84
C LEU A 374 -6.48 -1.30 10.93
N SER A 375 -7.19 -1.27 12.06
CA SER A 375 -6.88 -2.08 13.22
C SER A 375 -8.02 -3.08 13.49
N PRO A 376 -7.85 -4.36 13.09
CA PRO A 376 -8.74 -5.42 13.54
C PRO A 376 -8.61 -5.62 15.05
N PHE A 377 -9.73 -5.85 15.72
CA PHE A 377 -9.76 -6.17 17.14
C PHE A 377 -10.81 -7.22 17.44
N ILE A 378 -10.56 -7.98 18.50
CA ILE A 378 -11.53 -8.90 19.11
C ILE A 378 -11.81 -8.43 20.52
N TYR A 379 -12.99 -8.72 21.04
CA TYR A 379 -13.35 -8.37 22.40
C TYR A 379 -14.32 -9.37 22.99
N GLY A 380 -14.35 -9.42 24.32
CA GLY A 380 -15.34 -10.22 25.03
C GLY A 380 -15.43 -9.81 26.49
N GLY A 381 -16.51 -10.20 27.14
CA GLY A 381 -16.68 -9.94 28.57
C GLY A 381 -18.11 -10.13 29.05
N PRO A 382 -18.33 -9.93 30.37
CA PRO A 382 -19.63 -10.04 30.98
C PRO A 382 -20.47 -8.77 30.79
N GLY A 383 -21.78 -8.93 30.81
CA GLY A 383 -22.72 -7.82 30.81
C GLY A 383 -24.06 -8.15 31.45
N LEU A 384 -24.91 -7.15 31.49
CA LEU A 384 -26.29 -7.21 31.95
C LEU A 384 -27.21 -6.76 30.81
N LEU A 385 -28.30 -7.48 30.61
CA LEU A 385 -29.40 -7.11 29.73
C LEU A 385 -30.60 -6.77 30.60
N LEU A 386 -31.12 -5.55 30.46
CA LEU A 386 -32.19 -4.98 31.26
C LEU A 386 -33.42 -4.79 30.38
N PHE A 387 -34.55 -5.32 30.82
CA PHE A 387 -35.84 -5.08 30.17
C PHE A 387 -36.29 -3.63 30.45
N ALA A 388 -36.39 -2.81 29.41
CA ALA A 388 -36.60 -1.36 29.55
C ALA A 388 -37.97 -0.90 29.02
N ASP A 389 -38.85 -1.83 28.64
CA ASP A 389 -40.20 -1.54 28.17
C ASP A 389 -41.24 -1.49 29.31
N ASP A 390 -42.33 -0.78 29.09
CA ASP A 390 -43.41 -0.54 30.07
C ASP A 390 -44.64 -1.43 29.81
N THR A 391 -44.51 -2.42 28.93
CA THR A 391 -45.59 -3.35 28.58
C THR A 391 -45.75 -4.45 29.62
N GLU A 392 -46.99 -4.72 30.02
CA GLU A 392 -47.33 -5.85 30.91
C GLU A 392 -47.11 -7.18 30.18
N GLU A 393 -46.15 -7.98 30.66
CA GLU A 393 -45.84 -9.32 30.16
C GLU A 393 -46.06 -10.36 31.29
N GLU A 394 -46.31 -11.61 30.92
CA GLU A 394 -46.55 -12.69 31.89
C GLU A 394 -45.31 -13.03 32.74
N HIS A 395 -44.10 -12.82 32.18
CA HIS A 395 -42.84 -13.27 32.80
C HIS A 395 -41.71 -12.21 32.82
N LEU A 396 -41.98 -10.97 32.38
CA LEU A 396 -41.02 -9.87 32.35
C LEU A 396 -41.56 -8.64 33.09
N GLU A 397 -40.82 -8.16 34.07
CA GLU A 397 -41.05 -6.88 34.74
C GLU A 397 -40.03 -5.82 34.29
N ARG A 398 -40.43 -4.55 34.33
CA ARG A 398 -39.53 -3.43 34.00
C ARG A 398 -38.29 -3.47 34.91
N TRP A 399 -37.12 -3.40 34.28
CA TRP A 399 -35.79 -3.52 34.88
C TRP A 399 -35.38 -4.92 35.32
N ASP A 400 -36.08 -5.97 34.86
CA ASP A 400 -35.57 -7.33 34.97
C ASP A 400 -34.19 -7.43 34.35
N ALA A 401 -33.25 -7.97 35.13
CA ALA A 401 -31.84 -8.01 34.81
C ALA A 401 -31.39 -9.44 34.50
N PHE A 402 -30.86 -9.64 33.31
CA PHE A 402 -30.35 -10.91 32.84
C PHE A 402 -28.85 -10.83 32.65
N PHE A 403 -28.12 -11.76 33.27
CA PHE A 403 -26.69 -11.88 33.02
C PHE A 403 -26.43 -12.38 31.60
N LYS A 404 -25.48 -11.74 30.93
CA LYS A 404 -25.03 -12.15 29.59
C LYS A 404 -23.51 -12.24 29.50
N LEU A 405 -23.05 -13.09 28.60
CA LEU A 405 -21.67 -13.08 28.11
C LEU A 405 -21.67 -12.65 26.65
N GLN A 406 -20.71 -11.81 26.29
CA GLN A 406 -20.53 -11.34 24.93
C GLN A 406 -19.15 -11.66 24.39
N ALA A 407 -19.09 -11.95 23.09
CA ALA A 407 -17.87 -12.07 22.32
C ALA A 407 -18.10 -11.44 20.95
N GLY A 408 -17.14 -10.65 20.47
CA GLY A 408 -17.27 -9.92 19.23
C GLY A 408 -15.94 -9.63 18.57
N ALA A 409 -16.04 -9.15 17.34
CA ALA A 409 -14.92 -8.69 16.56
C ALA A 409 -15.29 -7.38 15.86
N GLY A 410 -14.27 -6.60 15.52
CA GLY A 410 -14.46 -5.34 14.82
C GLY A 410 -13.24 -4.89 14.05
N LEU A 411 -13.47 -3.87 13.24
CA LEU A 411 -12.47 -3.16 12.45
C LEU A 411 -12.55 -1.69 12.82
N GLU A 412 -11.43 -1.13 13.26
CA GLU A 412 -11.30 0.30 13.51
C GLU A 412 -10.47 0.94 12.39
N TYR A 413 -11.00 1.97 11.73
CA TYR A 413 -10.29 2.75 10.72
C TYR A 413 -10.01 4.17 11.22
N ARG A 414 -8.72 4.52 11.36
CA ARG A 414 -8.27 5.79 11.92
C ARG A 414 -8.09 6.84 10.83
N PHE A 415 -8.86 7.94 10.92
CA PHE A 415 -8.72 9.09 10.01
C PHE A 415 -7.65 10.07 10.50
N THR A 416 -7.60 10.28 11.82
CA THR A 416 -6.65 11.19 12.49
C THR A 416 -6.21 10.58 13.81
N GLU A 417 -5.19 11.12 14.49
CA GLU A 417 -4.79 10.64 15.81
C GLU A 417 -5.93 10.68 16.86
N ARG A 418 -6.97 11.49 16.64
CA ARG A 418 -8.08 11.68 17.58
C ARG A 418 -9.39 11.04 17.18
N ILE A 419 -9.59 10.71 15.91
CA ILE A 419 -10.90 10.27 15.38
C ILE A 419 -10.71 9.00 14.55
N SER A 420 -11.47 7.96 14.88
CA SER A 420 -11.56 6.73 14.09
C SER A 420 -13.02 6.29 13.89
N LEU A 421 -13.29 5.64 12.76
CA LEU A 421 -14.51 4.90 12.50
C LEU A 421 -14.38 3.49 13.06
N VAL A 422 -15.44 2.94 13.62
CA VAL A 422 -15.47 1.54 14.07
C VAL A 422 -16.65 0.81 13.43
N LEU A 423 -16.40 -0.39 12.93
CA LEU A 423 -17.40 -1.39 12.58
C LEU A 423 -17.22 -2.56 13.55
N GLN A 424 -18.29 -3.01 14.20
CA GLN A 424 -18.23 -4.12 15.14
C GLN A 424 -19.44 -5.03 14.99
N ALA A 425 -19.21 -6.32 15.26
CA ALA A 425 -20.27 -7.30 15.42
C ALA A 425 -20.01 -8.12 16.69
N ASP A 426 -21.08 -8.37 17.45
CA ASP A 426 -21.01 -9.15 18.68
C ASP A 426 -22.14 -10.16 18.76
N TRP A 427 -21.78 -11.32 19.31
CA TRP A 427 -22.67 -12.37 19.72
C TRP A 427 -22.84 -12.29 21.24
N ASN A 428 -24.09 -12.35 21.68
CA ASN A 428 -24.47 -12.25 23.09
C ASN A 428 -25.25 -13.49 23.50
N SER A 429 -24.80 -14.15 24.54
CA SER A 429 -25.48 -15.28 25.17
C SER A 429 -26.14 -14.83 26.46
N VAL A 430 -27.46 -14.98 26.53
CA VAL A 430 -28.23 -14.73 27.74
C VAL A 430 -28.54 -16.09 28.37
N PHE A 431 -28.21 -16.28 29.64
CA PHE A 431 -28.36 -17.56 30.33
C PHE A 431 -29.77 -17.75 30.91
N SER A 432 -30.78 -17.27 30.19
CA SER A 432 -32.18 -17.29 30.63
C SER A 432 -33.13 -17.45 29.46
N ASP A 433 -34.14 -18.30 29.64
CA ASP A 433 -35.21 -18.59 28.67
C ASP A 433 -36.43 -17.65 28.86
N LYS A 434 -36.21 -16.46 29.43
CA LYS A 434 -37.28 -15.49 29.72
C LYS A 434 -37.28 -14.32 28.75
N VAL A 435 -36.22 -14.19 27.94
CA VAL A 435 -35.93 -12.99 27.16
C VAL A 435 -36.92 -12.84 26.00
N ASP A 436 -37.49 -13.93 25.52
CA ASP A 436 -38.52 -13.99 24.49
C ASP A 436 -39.96 -14.13 25.04
N ASN A 437 -40.12 -14.04 26.37
CA ASN A 437 -41.38 -14.25 27.10
C ASN A 437 -42.01 -15.66 26.89
N PHE A 438 -41.21 -16.67 26.54
CA PHE A 438 -41.68 -18.05 26.38
C PHE A 438 -40.78 -19.06 27.13
N VAL A 439 -41.26 -19.56 28.27
CA VAL A 439 -40.55 -20.60 29.03
C VAL A 439 -40.90 -21.99 28.46
N GLY A 440 -40.21 -22.41 27.40
CA GLY A 440 -40.54 -23.67 26.73
C GLY A 440 -39.57 -24.18 25.66
N GLY A 441 -38.27 -23.92 25.80
CA GLY A 441 -37.21 -24.30 24.86
C GLY A 441 -36.17 -25.27 25.42
N ARG A 442 -35.38 -25.91 24.55
CA ARG A 442 -34.16 -26.67 24.94
C ARG A 442 -32.87 -25.85 24.78
N ARG A 443 -32.96 -24.61 24.29
CA ARG A 443 -31.85 -23.79 23.83
C ARG A 443 -31.97 -22.39 24.43
N ASN A 444 -30.88 -21.92 25.06
CA ASN A 444 -30.83 -20.57 25.60
C ASN A 444 -30.94 -19.51 24.49
N ASP A 445 -31.45 -18.33 24.81
CA ASP A 445 -31.58 -17.22 23.86
C ASP A 445 -30.24 -16.52 23.59
N PHE A 446 -29.96 -16.26 22.31
CA PHE A 446 -28.81 -15.48 21.87
C PHE A 446 -29.26 -14.35 20.94
N TYR A 447 -28.54 -13.23 20.96
CA TYR A 447 -28.75 -12.14 20.01
C TYR A 447 -27.43 -11.65 19.43
N TYR A 448 -27.54 -11.10 18.23
CA TYR A 448 -26.42 -10.54 17.48
C TYR A 448 -26.62 -9.05 17.28
N ASN A 449 -25.53 -8.31 17.41
CA ASN A 449 -25.49 -6.90 17.06
C ASN A 449 -24.48 -6.66 15.96
N VAL A 450 -24.78 -5.71 15.10
CA VAL A 450 -23.84 -5.15 14.13
C VAL A 450 -23.94 -3.64 14.17
N GLY A 451 -22.85 -2.95 14.47
CA GLY A 451 -22.82 -1.50 14.69
C GLY A 451 -21.69 -0.79 13.96
N VAL A 452 -21.97 0.46 13.57
CA VAL A 452 -20.99 1.42 13.07
C VAL A 452 -20.97 2.63 13.99
N GLY A 453 -19.78 3.11 14.36
CA GLY A 453 -19.62 4.23 15.27
C GLY A 453 -18.37 5.04 15.03
N ILE A 454 -18.21 6.08 15.84
CA ILE A 454 -17.04 6.94 15.87
C ILE A 454 -16.42 6.87 17.26
N ASN A 455 -15.09 6.75 17.27
CA ASN A 455 -14.27 6.81 18.46
C ASN A 455 -13.54 8.15 18.51
N TYR A 456 -13.58 8.80 19.68
CA TYR A 456 -12.78 9.97 19.99
C TYR A 456 -11.69 9.61 21.01
N HIS A 457 -10.42 9.80 20.63
CA HIS A 457 -9.24 9.46 21.42
C HIS A 457 -8.68 10.69 22.14
N PHE A 458 -8.39 10.56 23.43
CA PHE A 458 -7.93 11.67 24.28
C PHE A 458 -7.09 11.23 25.50
N GLY A 459 -6.50 12.21 26.17
CA GLY A 459 -5.65 12.04 27.36
C GLY A 459 -4.17 12.35 27.11
N ALA A 460 -3.34 12.21 28.15
CA ALA A 460 -1.90 12.41 28.03
C ALA A 460 -1.28 11.30 27.16
N GLY A 461 -0.50 11.72 26.17
CA GLY A 461 0.18 10.83 25.24
C GLY A 461 1.15 9.88 25.95
N ARG A 462 1.35 8.66 25.46
CA ARG A 462 2.64 7.97 25.70
C ARG A 462 3.73 8.88 25.15
N ASN A 463 4.73 9.22 25.97
CA ASN A 463 5.94 9.88 25.49
C ASN A 463 6.42 9.09 24.26
N LYS A 464 6.62 9.78 23.13
CA LYS A 464 7.19 9.17 21.92
C LYS A 464 8.40 8.35 22.36
N PRO A 465 8.46 7.03 22.10
CA PRO A 465 9.71 6.32 22.33
C PRO A 465 10.78 7.06 21.53
N ASN A 466 11.86 7.47 22.20
CA ASN A 466 13.03 8.01 21.51
C ASN A 466 13.36 7.02 20.38
N LYS A 467 13.32 7.49 19.14
CA LYS A 467 13.78 6.72 17.98
C LYS A 467 15.13 6.09 18.36
N PRO A 468 15.30 4.76 18.26
CA PRO A 468 16.65 4.22 18.29
C PRO A 468 17.37 4.82 17.08
N ILE A 469 18.34 5.68 17.35
CA ILE A 469 19.34 6.09 16.37
C ILE A 469 20.08 4.82 15.99
N LYS A 470 19.83 4.29 14.80
CA LYS A 470 20.78 3.42 14.09
C LYS A 470 20.70 3.68 12.61
#